data_AF-A0A354HSJ2-F1
#
_entry.id   AF-A0A354HSJ2-F1
#
_cell.length_a   1.000
_cell.length_b   1.000
_cell.length_c   1.000
_cell.angle_alpha   90.00
_cell.angle_beta   90.00
_cell.angle_gamma   90.00
#
_symmetry.space_group_name_H-M   'P 1'
#
loop_
_entity.id
_entity.type
_entity.pdbx_description
1 polymer ?
#
loop_
_entity_poly.entity_id
_entity_poly.type
_entity_poly.pdbx_seq_one_letter_code
_entity_poly.pdbx_strand_id
1 'polypeptide(L)'
;MPRKLGPDRIQHVRAAPETTMLVKFYNIIEFKVDRYIMEKIIESIGNWPFVDRLKPVLEGFSLRKELTASGSQYNIFSYCNNNHRSFLAQYDNDTKEFLPRIKVGLTQYCDVNYFAGDLPDFERLLAERMGHTLRVLGQFDVNELSSILRENNIVHWDFIAKLPARLAGFELYISPAAPVKIINGSYIIIDYSNFATNSSLLIYYNVFRDDYFGELRVKGLPQMTMLFDSKTLSELQEKLELNLKPVLQSIALPQDN
;
A
#
# COMPACT_ATOMS: atom_id res chain seq x y z
N MET A 1 -35.63 -41.44 31.21
CA MET A 1 -36.52 -40.81 30.20
C MET A 1 -36.11 -39.36 30.03
N PRO A 2 -35.70 -38.92 28.83
CA PRO A 2 -35.30 -37.54 28.57
C PRO A 2 -36.52 -36.70 28.15
N ARG A 3 -36.70 -35.51 28.74
CA ARG A 3 -37.66 -34.51 28.26
C ARG A 3 -37.08 -33.85 27.00
N LYS A 4 -37.82 -33.94 25.89
CA LYS A 4 -37.54 -33.20 24.65
C LYS A 4 -37.74 -31.69 24.89
N LEU A 5 -36.71 -30.89 24.66
CA LEU A 5 -36.86 -29.45 24.42
C LEU A 5 -37.32 -29.26 22.97
N GLY A 6 -38.44 -28.56 22.78
CA GLY A 6 -38.94 -28.13 21.47
C GLY A 6 -38.16 -26.92 20.93
N PRO A 7 -38.30 -26.59 19.65
CA PRO A 7 -37.52 -25.54 19.01
C PRO A 7 -37.98 -24.16 19.49
N ASP A 8 -37.08 -23.41 20.11
CA ASP A 8 -37.28 -22.00 20.42
C ASP A 8 -37.46 -21.20 19.12
N ARG A 9 -38.62 -20.54 19.03
CA ARG A 9 -38.91 -19.52 18.02
C ARG A 9 -37.89 -18.39 18.19
N ILE A 10 -36.98 -18.26 17.23
CA ILE A 10 -36.20 -17.03 17.04
C ILE A 10 -37.20 -15.94 16.66
N GLN A 11 -37.59 -15.11 17.63
CA GLN A 11 -38.24 -13.84 17.34
C GLN A 11 -37.19 -12.93 16.70
N HIS A 12 -37.42 -12.54 15.44
CA HIS A 12 -36.72 -11.41 14.85
C HIS A 12 -37.03 -10.16 15.67
N VAL A 13 -36.09 -9.76 16.55
CA VAL A 13 -36.13 -8.46 17.21
C VAL A 13 -35.94 -7.40 16.12
N ARG A 14 -37.05 -6.86 15.61
CA ARG A 14 -37.02 -5.61 14.85
C ARG A 14 -36.62 -4.50 15.81
N ALA A 15 -35.52 -3.81 15.53
CA ALA A 15 -35.09 -2.65 16.30
C ALA A 15 -36.24 -1.62 16.38
N ALA A 16 -36.43 -1.03 17.55
CA ALA A 16 -37.49 -0.05 17.78
C ALA A 16 -37.32 1.18 16.86
N PRO A 17 -38.41 1.77 16.34
CA PRO A 17 -38.36 2.91 15.42
C PRO A 17 -37.62 4.14 16.01
N GLU A 18 -37.64 4.32 17.33
CA GLU A 18 -36.90 5.38 18.03
C GLU A 18 -35.38 5.19 17.95
N THR A 19 -34.88 3.95 18.08
CA THR A 19 -33.47 3.62 17.90
C THR A 19 -33.02 3.90 16.46
N THR A 20 -33.89 3.62 15.49
CA THR A 20 -33.61 3.90 14.07
C THR A 20 -33.56 5.41 13.77
N MET A 21 -34.39 6.21 14.46
CA MET A 21 -34.40 7.66 14.30
C MET A 21 -33.16 8.31 14.93
N LEU A 22 -32.80 7.92 16.16
CA LEU A 22 -31.61 8.42 16.85
C LEU A 22 -30.31 8.11 16.09
N VAL A 23 -30.17 6.90 15.55
CA VAL A 23 -29.01 6.52 14.72
C VAL A 23 -28.95 7.39 13.44
N LYS A 24 -30.09 7.63 12.78
CA LYS A 24 -30.13 8.53 11.62
C LYS A 24 -29.75 9.96 11.98
N PHE A 25 -30.23 10.49 13.11
CA PHE A 25 -29.88 11.83 13.56
C PHE A 25 -28.39 11.94 13.90
N TYR A 26 -27.83 10.96 14.60
CA TYR A 26 -26.40 10.92 14.92
C TYR A 26 -25.55 10.91 13.66
N ASN A 27 -25.85 10.03 12.71
CA ASN A 27 -25.12 9.93 11.43
C ASN A 27 -25.19 11.23 10.62
N ILE A 28 -26.33 11.96 10.68
CA ILE A 28 -26.46 13.27 10.01
C ILE A 28 -25.57 14.32 10.67
N ILE A 29 -25.48 14.33 12.00
CA ILE A 29 -24.65 15.29 12.74
C ILE A 29 -23.17 14.99 12.47
N GLU A 30 -22.76 13.73 12.59
CA GLU A 30 -21.39 13.29 12.33
C GLU A 30 -20.94 13.65 10.91
N PHE A 31 -21.77 13.33 9.90
CA PHE A 31 -21.49 13.69 8.52
C PHE A 31 -21.36 15.20 8.29
N LYS A 32 -22.17 16.01 8.98
CA LYS A 32 -22.05 17.48 8.91
C LYS A 32 -20.78 17.99 9.57
N VAL A 33 -20.39 17.40 10.70
CA VAL A 33 -19.14 17.75 11.42
C VAL A 33 -17.95 17.41 10.55
N ASP A 34 -17.90 16.21 9.97
CA ASP A 34 -16.80 15.79 9.10
C ASP A 34 -16.67 16.65 7.85
N ARG A 35 -17.79 17.01 7.22
CA ARG A 35 -17.79 17.96 6.11
C ARG A 35 -17.22 19.31 6.52
N TYR A 36 -17.65 19.83 7.67
CA TYR A 36 -17.16 21.12 8.17
C TYR A 36 -15.66 21.08 8.49
N ILE A 37 -15.17 20.00 9.11
CA ILE A 37 -13.73 19.80 9.35
C ILE A 37 -12.97 19.78 8.03
N MET A 38 -13.45 19.01 7.05
CA MET A 38 -12.82 18.94 5.73
C MET A 38 -12.75 20.31 5.04
N GLU A 39 -13.84 21.09 5.06
CA GLU A 39 -13.87 22.44 4.52
C GLU A 39 -12.81 23.35 5.17
N LYS A 40 -12.63 23.25 6.50
CA LYS A 40 -11.61 24.02 7.23
C LYS A 40 -10.18 23.59 6.89
N ILE A 41 -9.97 22.30 6.68
CA ILE A 41 -8.67 21.78 6.25
C ILE A 41 -8.34 22.25 4.84
N ILE A 42 -9.30 22.18 3.91
CA ILE A 42 -9.14 22.68 2.54
C ILE A 42 -8.82 24.17 2.54
N GLU A 43 -9.53 24.98 3.34
CA GLU A 43 -9.25 26.41 3.50
C GLU A 43 -7.82 26.65 4.03
N SER A 44 -7.39 25.88 5.03
CA SER A 44 -6.04 25.98 5.58
C SER A 44 -4.96 25.61 4.55
N ILE A 45 -5.18 24.55 3.77
CA ILE A 45 -4.28 24.12 2.70
C ILE A 45 -4.23 25.15 1.56
N GLY A 46 -5.36 25.77 1.21
CA GLY A 46 -5.42 26.82 0.20
C GLY A 46 -4.57 28.05 0.56
N ASN A 47 -4.34 28.27 1.85
CA ASN A 47 -3.49 29.34 2.37
C ASN A 47 -2.07 28.86 2.75
N TRP A 48 -1.72 27.60 2.48
CA TRP A 48 -0.46 27.00 2.92
C TRP A 48 0.69 27.32 1.94
N PRO A 49 1.63 28.22 2.29
CA PRO A 49 2.60 28.72 1.30
C PRO A 49 3.67 27.69 0.91
N PHE A 50 3.75 26.57 1.63
CA PHE A 50 4.69 25.49 1.34
C PHE A 50 4.48 24.88 -0.04
N VAL A 51 3.22 24.66 -0.45
CA VAL A 51 2.88 24.02 -1.72
C VAL A 51 3.40 24.82 -2.91
N ASP A 52 3.44 26.15 -2.80
CA ASP A 52 3.95 27.03 -3.84
C ASP A 52 5.48 27.10 -3.89
N ARG A 53 6.17 26.68 -2.82
CA ARG A 53 7.64 26.58 -2.78
C ARG A 53 8.18 25.23 -3.27
N LEU A 54 7.30 24.27 -3.55
CA LEU A 54 7.70 22.95 -4.04
C LEU A 54 8.35 23.07 -5.43
N LYS A 55 9.45 22.33 -5.61
CA LYS A 55 10.13 22.28 -6.90
C LYS A 55 9.26 21.51 -7.91
N PRO A 56 9.15 21.97 -9.18
CA PRO A 56 8.43 21.22 -10.21
C PRO A 56 8.96 19.80 -10.42
N VAL A 57 10.26 19.60 -10.18
CA VAL A 57 10.92 18.29 -10.21
C VAL A 57 11.78 18.11 -8.96
N LEU A 58 11.66 16.94 -8.33
CA LEU A 58 12.46 16.55 -7.17
C LEU A 58 12.86 15.08 -7.30
N GLU A 59 14.16 14.79 -7.28
CA GLU A 59 14.74 13.43 -7.38
C GLU A 59 14.18 12.61 -8.57
N GLY A 60 13.90 13.26 -9.70
CA GLY A 60 13.35 12.62 -10.92
C GLY A 60 11.83 12.42 -10.92
N PHE A 61 11.12 12.88 -9.89
CA PHE A 61 9.66 12.89 -9.83
C PHE A 61 9.12 14.27 -10.20
N SER A 62 8.04 14.30 -10.96
CA SER A 62 7.33 15.53 -11.35
C SER A 62 6.21 15.83 -10.36
N LEU A 63 6.13 17.09 -9.94
CA LEU A 63 5.07 17.60 -9.07
C LEU A 63 3.74 17.69 -9.83
N ARG A 64 2.65 17.29 -9.16
CA ARG A 64 1.28 17.62 -9.54
C ARG A 64 0.56 18.20 -8.32
N LYS A 65 -0.16 19.30 -8.53
CA LYS A 65 -1.12 19.81 -7.55
C LYS A 65 -2.42 19.02 -7.75
N GLU A 66 -2.81 18.23 -6.75
CA GLU A 66 -4.01 17.39 -6.84
C GLU A 66 -5.23 18.22 -6.42
N LEU A 67 -5.21 18.76 -5.20
CA LEU A 67 -6.25 19.61 -4.62
C LEU A 67 -7.67 19.03 -4.77
N THR A 68 -7.80 17.71 -4.65
CA THR A 68 -9.06 16.97 -4.85
C THR A 68 -9.48 16.22 -3.60
N ALA A 69 -10.78 16.30 -3.27
CA ALA A 69 -11.39 15.46 -2.24
C ALA A 69 -11.84 14.10 -2.82
N SER A 70 -11.64 13.03 -2.07
CA SER A 70 -12.10 11.67 -2.40
C SER A 70 -12.48 10.93 -1.13
N GLY A 71 -13.79 10.80 -0.87
CA GLY A 71 -14.28 10.21 0.38
C GLY A 71 -13.86 11.05 1.59
N SER A 72 -13.25 10.41 2.60
CA SER A 72 -12.67 11.06 3.77
C SER A 72 -11.30 11.70 3.52
N GLN A 73 -10.72 11.53 2.33
CA GLN A 73 -9.37 11.99 2.02
C GLN A 73 -9.37 13.27 1.19
N TYR A 74 -8.38 14.11 1.43
CA TYR A 74 -8.05 15.25 0.60
C TYR A 74 -6.61 15.16 0.09
N ASN A 75 -6.48 14.99 -1.21
CA ASN A 75 -5.19 14.88 -1.90
C ASN A 75 -4.65 16.29 -2.15
N ILE A 76 -3.46 16.57 -1.65
CA ILE A 76 -2.87 17.92 -1.69
C ILE A 76 -1.99 18.06 -2.92
N PHE A 77 -0.90 17.29 -2.97
CA PHE A 77 0.02 17.25 -4.09
C PHE A 77 0.66 15.87 -4.19
N SER A 78 1.14 15.53 -5.38
CA SER A 78 1.90 14.32 -5.60
C SER A 78 3.21 14.57 -6.33
N TYR A 79 4.21 13.75 -6.04
CA TYR A 79 5.38 13.57 -6.87
C TYR A 79 5.26 12.21 -7.55
N CYS A 80 5.23 12.18 -8.88
CA CYS A 80 5.10 10.94 -9.67
C CYS A 80 6.25 10.80 -10.66
N ASN A 81 6.60 9.56 -10.99
CA ASN A 81 7.47 9.25 -12.12
C ASN A 81 6.75 8.32 -13.12
N ASN A 82 7.43 8.00 -14.23
CA ASN A 82 6.89 7.13 -15.28
C ASN A 82 7.03 5.63 -14.96
N ASN A 83 7.60 5.27 -13.81
CA ASN A 83 7.87 3.88 -13.42
C ASN A 83 6.88 3.39 -12.36
N HIS A 84 5.61 3.83 -12.41
CA HIS A 84 4.56 3.45 -11.45
C HIS A 84 4.90 3.72 -9.97
N ARG A 85 5.68 4.77 -9.69
CA ARG A 85 6.00 5.20 -8.32
C ARG A 85 5.51 6.60 -8.04
N SER A 86 5.02 6.81 -6.82
CA SER A 86 4.60 8.14 -6.39
C SER A 86 4.65 8.32 -4.88
N PHE A 87 4.76 9.58 -4.47
CA PHE A 87 4.51 10.08 -3.12
C PHE A 87 3.34 11.05 -3.20
N LEU A 88 2.22 10.75 -2.54
CA LEU A 88 1.03 11.60 -2.48
C LEU A 88 0.87 12.15 -1.07
N ALA A 89 1.03 13.45 -0.88
CA ALA A 89 0.69 14.10 0.39
C ALA A 89 -0.83 14.30 0.47
N GLN A 90 -1.43 13.85 1.56
CA GLN A 90 -2.87 13.91 1.77
C GLN A 90 -3.22 14.20 3.23
N TYR A 91 -4.45 14.63 3.45
CA TYR A 91 -5.11 14.62 4.75
C TYR A 91 -6.18 13.52 4.76
N ASP A 92 -6.28 12.78 5.86
CA ASP A 92 -7.34 11.79 6.08
C ASP A 92 -8.24 12.25 7.24
N ASN A 93 -9.51 12.48 6.94
CA ASN A 93 -10.48 12.93 7.92
C ASN A 93 -10.92 11.83 8.88
N ASP A 94 -10.76 10.55 8.55
CA ASP A 94 -11.13 9.47 9.47
C ASP A 94 -10.11 9.35 10.61
N THR A 95 -8.82 9.52 10.28
CA THR A 95 -7.74 9.51 11.29
C THR A 95 -7.39 10.90 11.83
N LYS A 96 -7.90 11.98 11.19
CA LYS A 96 -7.58 13.39 11.49
C LYS A 96 -6.08 13.68 11.39
N GLU A 97 -5.42 13.07 10.41
CA GLU A 97 -3.96 13.17 10.23
C GLU A 97 -3.59 13.56 8.80
N PHE A 98 -2.51 14.32 8.68
CA PHE A 98 -1.74 14.48 7.46
C PHE A 98 -0.72 13.35 7.36
N LEU A 99 -0.67 12.72 6.19
CA LEU A 99 0.23 11.61 5.91
C LEU A 99 0.42 11.41 4.42
N PRO A 100 1.52 10.77 3.99
CA PRO A 100 1.73 10.43 2.61
C PRO A 100 1.18 9.04 2.29
N ARG A 101 0.66 8.90 1.08
CA ARG A 101 0.44 7.61 0.43
C ARG A 101 1.56 7.37 -0.58
N ILE A 102 2.43 6.41 -0.27
CA ILE A 102 3.53 6.00 -1.14
C ILE A 102 3.04 4.84 -2.01
N LYS A 103 3.33 4.92 -3.31
CA LYS A 103 3.00 3.88 -4.30
C LYS A 103 4.26 3.32 -4.91
N VAL A 104 4.33 1.99 -4.98
CA VAL A 104 5.35 1.23 -5.70
C VAL A 104 4.64 0.17 -6.54
N GLY A 105 4.58 0.36 -7.85
CA GLY A 105 3.84 -0.56 -8.72
C GLY A 105 2.36 -0.55 -8.37
N LEU A 106 1.80 -1.71 -8.01
CA LEU A 106 0.41 -1.83 -7.53
C LEU A 106 0.27 -1.77 -6.01
N THR A 107 1.39 -1.71 -5.28
CA THR A 107 1.40 -1.64 -3.82
C THR A 107 1.33 -0.19 -3.36
N GLN A 108 0.51 0.06 -2.34
CA GLN A 108 0.40 1.34 -1.66
C GLN A 108 0.53 1.16 -0.15
N TYR A 109 1.20 2.09 0.50
CA TYR A 109 1.33 2.12 1.96
C TYR A 109 1.51 3.55 2.45
N CYS A 110 1.28 3.74 3.75
CA CYS A 110 1.56 5.00 4.42
C CYS A 110 2.78 4.83 5.32
N ASP A 111 3.70 5.79 5.28
CA ASP A 111 4.84 5.79 6.20
C ASP A 111 4.45 6.54 7.47
N VAL A 112 4.35 5.78 8.58
CA VAL A 112 3.96 6.29 9.91
C VAL A 112 4.90 7.39 10.42
N ASN A 113 6.12 7.47 9.89
CA ASN A 113 7.08 8.50 10.22
C ASN A 113 6.67 9.90 9.71
N TYR A 114 5.60 10.01 8.94
CA TYR A 114 5.08 11.29 8.45
C TYR A 114 3.75 11.71 9.09
N PHE A 115 3.20 10.91 10.01
CA PHE A 115 1.89 11.21 10.58
C PHE A 115 1.98 12.50 11.40
N ALA A 116 1.12 13.46 11.07
CA ALA A 116 1.05 14.76 11.71
C ALA A 116 -0.40 15.19 11.92
N GLY A 117 -0.70 15.79 13.07
CA GLY A 117 -2.04 16.30 13.36
C GLY A 117 -2.34 17.67 12.74
N ASP A 118 -1.30 18.39 12.30
CA ASP A 118 -1.43 19.74 11.74
C ASP A 118 -0.42 20.01 10.60
N LEU A 119 -0.65 21.12 9.89
CA LEU A 119 0.17 21.54 8.76
C LEU A 119 1.61 21.92 9.15
N PRO A 120 1.88 22.67 10.24
CA PRO A 120 3.25 22.96 10.66
C PRO A 120 4.11 21.72 10.89
N ASP A 121 3.59 20.72 11.61
CA ASP A 121 4.32 19.48 11.83
C ASP A 121 4.48 18.68 10.53
N PHE A 122 3.45 18.64 9.70
CA PHE A 122 3.53 17.97 8.41
C PHE A 122 4.56 18.63 7.47
N GLU A 123 4.59 19.97 7.42
CA GLU A 123 5.58 20.75 6.68
C GLU A 123 7.00 20.39 7.11
N ARG A 124 7.24 20.34 8.42
CA ARG A 124 8.54 19.97 8.98
C ARG A 124 8.95 18.55 8.55
N LEU A 125 8.04 17.58 8.66
CA LEU A 125 8.30 16.19 8.26
C LEU A 125 8.59 16.07 6.75
N LEU A 126 7.84 16.79 5.91
CA LEU A 126 8.07 16.83 4.47
C LEU A 126 9.43 17.46 4.14
N ALA A 127 9.78 18.58 4.77
CA ALA A 127 11.05 19.26 4.56
C ALA A 127 12.26 18.39 4.98
N GLU A 128 12.13 17.64 6.08
CA GLU A 128 13.18 16.76 6.60
C GLU A 128 13.37 15.49 5.75
N ARG A 129 12.28 14.88 5.28
CA ARG A 129 12.29 13.46 4.86
C ARG A 129 11.92 13.23 3.40
N MET A 130 11.06 14.06 2.80
CA MET A 130 10.45 13.78 1.49
C MET A 130 11.50 13.61 0.38
N GLY A 131 12.55 14.44 0.39
CA GLY A 131 13.64 14.34 -0.59
C GLY A 131 14.39 13.01 -0.50
N HIS A 132 14.66 12.50 0.71
CA HIS A 132 15.27 11.18 0.89
C HIS A 132 14.31 10.07 0.45
N THR A 133 13.04 10.12 0.86
CA THR A 133 12.03 9.12 0.45
C THR A 133 11.91 9.03 -1.07
N LEU A 134 11.85 10.16 -1.78
CA LEU A 134 11.78 10.18 -3.24
C LEU A 134 13.05 9.62 -3.89
N ARG A 135 14.24 9.91 -3.34
CA ARG A 135 15.52 9.36 -3.82
C ARG A 135 15.52 7.83 -3.75
N VAL A 136 15.22 7.27 -2.58
CA VAL A 136 15.17 5.81 -2.35
C VAL A 136 14.06 5.15 -3.16
N LEU A 137 12.94 5.85 -3.36
CA LEU A 137 11.85 5.38 -4.20
C LEU A 137 12.25 5.34 -5.68
N GLY A 138 13.02 6.32 -6.15
CA GLY A 138 13.43 6.45 -7.55
C GLY A 138 14.63 5.62 -7.95
N GLN A 139 15.57 5.40 -7.03
CA GLN A 139 16.85 4.74 -7.29
C GLN A 139 17.20 3.76 -6.17
N PHE A 140 17.56 2.55 -6.56
CA PHE A 140 18.04 1.55 -5.62
C PHE A 140 19.47 1.89 -5.18
N ASP A 141 19.69 1.88 -3.86
CA ASP A 141 21.00 1.96 -3.24
C ASP A 141 21.15 0.81 -2.24
N VAL A 142 22.18 -0.02 -2.42
CA VAL A 142 22.47 -1.16 -1.54
C VAL A 142 22.77 -0.71 -0.10
N ASN A 143 23.23 0.54 0.10
CA ASN A 143 23.53 1.09 1.42
C ASN A 143 22.28 1.42 2.24
N GLU A 144 21.13 1.60 1.57
CA GLU A 144 19.82 1.82 2.21
C GLU A 144 19.20 0.52 2.74
N LEU A 145 19.78 -0.64 2.40
CA LEU A 145 19.33 -1.93 2.92
C LEU A 145 19.70 -2.10 4.39
N SER A 146 18.80 -2.71 5.16
CA SER A 146 19.11 -3.17 6.51
C SER A 146 20.27 -4.16 6.49
N SER A 147 21.07 -4.20 7.55
CA SER A 147 22.17 -5.16 7.72
C SER A 147 21.71 -6.60 7.49
N ILE A 148 20.55 -6.97 8.07
CA ILE A 148 19.93 -8.28 7.91
C ILE A 148 19.73 -8.64 6.43
N LEU A 149 19.24 -7.70 5.59
CA LEU A 149 19.01 -8.00 4.17
C LEU A 149 20.32 -8.08 3.38
N ARG A 150 21.31 -7.27 3.75
CA ARG A 150 22.65 -7.33 3.16
C ARG A 150 23.33 -8.67 3.45
N GLU A 151 23.13 -9.21 4.66
CA GLU A 151 23.68 -10.50 5.10
C GLU A 151 22.93 -11.71 4.51
N ASN A 152 21.63 -11.57 4.18
CA ASN A 152 20.83 -12.64 3.56
C ASN A 152 21.23 -12.94 2.10
N ASN A 153 22.16 -12.18 1.51
CA ASN A 153 22.67 -12.39 0.14
C ASN A 153 21.61 -12.37 -0.98
N ILE A 154 20.39 -11.87 -0.71
CA ILE A 154 19.29 -11.82 -1.69
C ILE A 154 19.70 -11.05 -2.95
N VAL A 155 20.43 -9.94 -2.82
CA VAL A 155 20.89 -9.12 -3.95
C VAL A 155 21.98 -9.78 -4.80
N HIS A 156 22.64 -10.82 -4.25
CA HIS A 156 23.65 -11.62 -4.93
C HIS A 156 23.16 -13.04 -5.23
N TRP A 157 21.86 -13.27 -5.13
CA TRP A 157 21.27 -14.58 -5.34
C TRP A 157 21.33 -14.98 -6.82
N ASP A 158 22.08 -16.04 -7.14
CA ASP A 158 22.29 -16.50 -8.52
C ASP A 158 20.98 -16.79 -9.29
N PHE A 159 19.90 -17.13 -8.59
CA PHE A 159 18.60 -17.39 -9.20
C PHE A 159 17.99 -16.15 -9.86
N ILE A 160 18.43 -14.93 -9.52
CA ILE A 160 17.96 -13.69 -10.17
C ILE A 160 18.07 -13.81 -11.70
N ALA A 161 19.17 -14.38 -12.20
CA ALA A 161 19.40 -14.53 -13.64
C ALA A 161 18.41 -15.49 -14.34
N LYS A 162 17.72 -16.34 -13.58
CA LYS A 162 16.70 -17.26 -14.10
C LYS A 162 15.29 -16.67 -14.10
N LEU A 163 15.06 -15.53 -13.42
CA LEU A 163 13.76 -14.87 -13.39
C LEU A 163 13.52 -14.17 -14.74
N PRO A 164 12.51 -14.58 -15.53
CA PRO A 164 12.23 -13.96 -16.82
C PRO A 164 11.69 -12.53 -16.64
N ALA A 165 12.19 -11.59 -17.44
CA ALA A 165 11.70 -10.20 -17.42
C ALA A 165 10.19 -10.09 -17.72
N ARG A 166 9.62 -11.05 -18.47
CA ARG A 166 8.18 -11.16 -18.74
C ARG A 166 7.72 -12.60 -18.65
N LEU A 167 6.57 -12.83 -18.02
CA LEU A 167 5.99 -14.16 -17.85
C LEU A 167 4.46 -14.07 -17.75
N ALA A 168 3.75 -14.85 -18.57
CA ALA A 168 2.27 -14.92 -18.57
C ALA A 168 1.55 -13.55 -18.64
N GLY A 169 2.13 -12.57 -19.34
CA GLY A 169 1.55 -11.22 -19.45
C GLY A 169 1.90 -10.26 -18.30
N PHE A 170 2.71 -10.72 -17.33
CA PHE A 170 3.27 -9.91 -16.27
C PHE A 170 4.71 -9.52 -16.61
N GLU A 171 5.15 -8.37 -16.12
CA GLU A 171 6.55 -7.95 -16.15
C GLU A 171 7.17 -8.05 -14.76
N LEU A 172 8.45 -8.44 -14.70
CA LEU A 172 9.25 -8.40 -13.47
C LEU A 172 9.56 -6.93 -13.15
N TYR A 173 8.68 -6.30 -12.39
CA TYR A 173 8.73 -4.89 -12.04
C TYR A 173 9.69 -4.62 -10.86
N ILE A 174 9.73 -5.52 -9.88
CA ILE A 174 10.76 -5.52 -8.82
C ILE A 174 11.49 -6.86 -8.88
N SER A 175 12.82 -6.79 -8.94
CA SER A 175 13.73 -7.93 -8.96
C SER A 175 14.52 -8.02 -7.66
N PRO A 176 14.97 -9.21 -7.22
CA PRO A 176 15.77 -9.34 -5.99
C PRO A 176 17.10 -8.59 -6.05
N ALA A 177 17.57 -8.18 -7.23
CA ALA A 177 18.73 -7.31 -7.40
C ALA A 177 18.51 -5.88 -6.86
N ALA A 178 17.26 -5.43 -6.74
CA ALA A 178 16.89 -4.09 -6.29
C ALA A 178 15.59 -4.14 -5.46
N PRO A 179 15.60 -4.80 -4.29
CA PRO A 179 14.41 -4.96 -3.46
C PRO A 179 13.96 -3.61 -2.90
N VAL A 180 12.67 -3.48 -2.63
CA VAL A 180 12.07 -2.23 -2.14
C VAL A 180 11.58 -2.40 -0.72
N LYS A 181 12.11 -1.58 0.20
CA LYS A 181 11.64 -1.51 1.58
C LYS A 181 10.24 -0.92 1.65
N ILE A 182 9.36 -1.57 2.40
CA ILE A 182 8.03 -1.08 2.73
C ILE A 182 7.86 -1.00 4.26
N ILE A 183 6.62 -1.06 4.75
CA ILE A 183 6.29 -0.99 6.18
C ILE A 183 6.58 -2.30 6.92
N ASN A 184 6.60 -2.21 8.26
CA ASN A 184 6.66 -3.35 9.17
C ASN A 184 7.83 -4.31 8.94
N GLY A 185 8.98 -3.78 8.50
CA GLY A 185 10.20 -4.55 8.26
C GLY A 185 10.16 -5.43 7.01
N SER A 186 9.15 -5.27 6.15
CA SER A 186 9.04 -6.03 4.92
C SER A 186 9.78 -5.34 3.77
N TYR A 187 10.34 -6.15 2.89
CA TYR A 187 10.85 -5.75 1.59
C TYR A 187 10.07 -6.51 0.52
N ILE A 188 9.64 -5.82 -0.54
CA ILE A 188 9.24 -6.49 -1.78
C ILE A 188 10.53 -6.90 -2.48
N ILE A 189 10.74 -8.21 -2.63
CA ILE A 189 11.93 -8.76 -3.29
C ILE A 189 11.63 -9.20 -4.73
N ILE A 190 10.38 -9.59 -5.01
CA ILE A 190 9.90 -9.91 -6.36
C ILE A 190 8.51 -9.28 -6.52
N ASP A 191 8.29 -8.58 -7.62
CA ASP A 191 6.97 -8.12 -8.05
C ASP A 191 6.83 -8.42 -9.54
N TYR A 192 5.98 -9.40 -9.86
CA TYR A 192 5.49 -9.58 -11.22
C TYR A 192 4.16 -8.85 -11.34
N SER A 193 4.15 -7.74 -12.07
CA SER A 193 2.99 -6.87 -12.21
C SER A 193 2.42 -6.90 -13.62
N ASN A 194 1.09 -6.90 -13.71
CA ASN A 194 0.34 -6.58 -14.91
C ASN A 194 -0.50 -5.34 -14.61
N PHE A 195 0.05 -4.18 -14.98
CA PHE A 195 -0.58 -2.89 -14.73
C PHE A 195 -1.90 -2.71 -15.49
N ALA A 196 -2.10 -3.38 -16.62
CA ALA A 196 -3.33 -3.29 -17.40
C ALA A 196 -4.51 -4.01 -16.72
N THR A 197 -4.25 -5.13 -16.05
CA THR A 197 -5.28 -5.89 -15.33
C THR A 197 -5.37 -5.55 -13.83
N ASN A 198 -4.48 -4.68 -13.35
CA ASN A 198 -4.33 -4.36 -11.93
C ASN A 198 -4.10 -5.62 -11.08
N SER A 199 -3.28 -6.54 -11.60
CA SER A 199 -2.94 -7.79 -10.92
C SER A 199 -1.43 -7.91 -10.73
N SER A 200 -0.99 -8.59 -9.67
CA SER A 200 0.42 -8.89 -9.43
C SER A 200 0.62 -10.11 -8.54
N LEU A 201 1.82 -10.68 -8.60
CA LEU A 201 2.36 -11.58 -7.59
C LEU A 201 3.54 -10.88 -6.92
N LEU A 202 3.43 -10.67 -5.61
CA LEU A 202 4.49 -10.13 -4.78
C LEU A 202 5.08 -11.23 -3.92
N ILE A 203 6.41 -11.27 -3.86
CA ILE A 203 7.15 -12.01 -2.83
C ILE A 203 7.82 -10.99 -1.94
N TYR A 204 7.60 -11.16 -0.64
CA TYR A 204 8.21 -10.34 0.38
C TYR A 204 9.30 -11.12 1.12
N TYR A 205 10.21 -10.37 1.74
CA TYR A 205 11.02 -10.85 2.85
C TYR A 205 10.79 -9.94 4.07
N ASN A 206 10.51 -10.51 5.24
CA ASN A 206 10.36 -9.76 6.48
C ASN A 206 11.57 -9.93 7.40
N VAL A 207 12.23 -8.83 7.75
CA VAL A 207 13.44 -8.86 8.59
C VAL A 207 13.17 -9.21 10.04
N PHE A 208 11.93 -9.03 10.53
CA PHE A 208 11.59 -9.31 11.93
C PHE A 208 11.21 -10.78 12.15
N ARG A 209 10.58 -11.41 11.15
CA ARG A 209 10.20 -12.84 11.20
C ARG A 209 11.23 -13.76 10.54
N ASP A 210 12.16 -13.17 9.79
CA ASP A 210 13.14 -13.87 8.97
C ASP A 210 12.45 -14.93 8.10
N ASP A 211 11.49 -14.47 7.29
CA ASP A 211 10.76 -15.30 6.33
C ASP A 211 10.41 -14.60 5.03
N TYR A 212 10.25 -15.44 4.02
CA TYR A 212 9.67 -15.10 2.73
C TYR A 212 8.20 -15.50 2.71
N PHE A 213 7.37 -14.71 2.06
CA PHE A 213 5.93 -14.99 1.92
C PHE A 213 5.34 -14.29 0.70
N GLY A 214 4.22 -14.82 0.20
CA GLY A 214 3.59 -14.36 -1.03
C GLY A 214 2.26 -13.62 -0.84
N GLU A 215 2.00 -12.63 -1.69
CA GLU A 215 0.70 -12.00 -1.87
C GLU A 215 0.35 -11.97 -3.37
N LEU A 216 -0.89 -12.32 -3.68
CA LEU A 216 -1.48 -12.08 -4.98
C LEU A 216 -2.33 -10.81 -4.90
N ARG A 217 -2.28 -10.01 -5.93
CA ARG A 217 -3.26 -8.97 -6.21
C ARG A 217 -4.01 -9.37 -7.46
N VAL A 218 -5.33 -9.47 -7.38
CA VAL A 218 -6.18 -9.81 -8.53
C VAL A 218 -7.19 -8.70 -8.71
N LYS A 219 -7.08 -7.97 -9.83
CA LYS A 219 -7.93 -6.80 -10.12
C LYS A 219 -7.98 -5.80 -8.95
N GLY A 220 -6.83 -5.59 -8.29
CA GLY A 220 -6.66 -4.68 -7.16
C GLY A 220 -6.91 -5.30 -5.78
N LEU A 221 -7.51 -6.49 -5.70
CA LEU A 221 -7.83 -7.15 -4.44
C LEU A 221 -6.66 -8.01 -3.94
N PRO A 222 -6.11 -7.74 -2.73
CA PRO A 222 -5.03 -8.54 -2.17
C PRO A 222 -5.53 -9.89 -1.63
N GLN A 223 -4.71 -10.93 -1.79
CA GLN A 223 -4.93 -12.28 -1.31
C GLN A 223 -3.59 -12.89 -0.87
N MET A 224 -3.49 -13.31 0.38
CA MET A 224 -2.29 -14.00 0.86
C MET A 224 -2.18 -15.40 0.25
N THR A 225 -0.95 -15.84 -0.04
CA THR A 225 -0.69 -17.19 -0.52
C THR A 225 0.49 -17.81 0.23
N MET A 226 0.30 -19.05 0.68
CA MET A 226 1.32 -19.84 1.39
C MET A 226 2.26 -20.58 0.42
N LEU A 227 2.00 -20.52 -0.89
CA LEU A 227 2.73 -21.30 -1.91
C LEU A 227 4.22 -20.93 -1.98
N PHE A 228 4.58 -19.74 -1.52
CA PHE A 228 5.94 -19.20 -1.55
C PHE A 228 6.54 -19.01 -0.15
N ASP A 229 5.86 -19.47 0.90
CA ASP A 229 6.32 -19.26 2.27
C ASP A 229 7.58 -20.05 2.56
N SER A 230 8.70 -19.42 2.84
CA SER A 230 9.97 -20.13 3.05
C SER A 230 10.84 -19.44 4.09
N LYS A 231 11.77 -20.21 4.67
CA LYS A 231 12.77 -19.68 5.59
C LYS A 231 14.12 -19.45 4.93
N THR A 232 14.38 -20.09 3.79
CA THR A 232 15.66 -19.96 3.09
C THR A 232 15.47 -19.60 1.62
N LEU A 233 16.51 -19.03 1.01
CA LEU A 233 16.55 -18.78 -0.43
C LEU A 233 16.44 -20.06 -1.26
N SER A 234 17.00 -21.19 -0.77
CA SER A 234 16.91 -22.48 -1.47
C SER A 234 15.46 -22.97 -1.53
N GLU A 235 14.74 -22.93 -0.41
CA GLU A 235 13.32 -23.27 -0.37
C GLU A 235 12.48 -22.32 -1.23
N LEU A 236 12.78 -21.03 -1.20
CA LEU A 236 12.11 -20.05 -2.06
C LEU A 236 12.35 -20.38 -3.54
N GLN A 237 13.57 -20.78 -3.89
CA GLN A 237 13.93 -21.16 -5.26
C GLN A 237 13.05 -22.30 -5.77
N GLU A 238 12.98 -23.40 -5.02
CA GLU A 238 12.19 -24.58 -5.38
C GLU A 238 10.72 -24.21 -5.57
N LYS A 239 10.20 -23.35 -4.69
CA LYS A 239 8.81 -22.87 -4.75
C LYS A 239 8.56 -21.96 -5.95
N LEU A 240 9.50 -21.09 -6.31
CA LEU A 240 9.41 -20.27 -7.51
C LEU A 240 9.48 -21.12 -8.77
N GLU A 241 10.41 -22.08 -8.84
CA GLU A 241 10.53 -23.00 -9.98
C GLU A 241 9.25 -23.81 -10.19
N LEU A 242 8.60 -24.25 -9.11
CA LEU A 242 7.36 -25.02 -9.17
C LEU A 242 6.13 -24.16 -9.48
N ASN A 243 5.97 -23.01 -8.79
CA ASN A 243 4.69 -22.32 -8.70
C ASN A 243 4.62 -21.00 -9.49
N LEU A 244 5.74 -20.37 -9.84
CA LEU A 244 5.74 -19.01 -10.41
C LEU A 244 4.87 -18.90 -11.67
N LYS A 245 5.13 -19.75 -12.67
CA LYS A 245 4.39 -19.72 -13.94
C LYS A 245 2.93 -20.14 -13.76
N PRO A 246 2.59 -21.28 -13.11
CA PRO A 246 1.20 -21.66 -12.88
C PRO A 246 0.38 -20.59 -12.16
N VAL A 247 0.95 -19.96 -11.13
CA VAL A 247 0.28 -18.90 -10.36
C VAL A 247 0.05 -17.66 -11.22
N LEU A 248 1.06 -17.17 -11.95
CA LEU A 248 0.85 -16.01 -12.83
C LEU A 248 -0.20 -16.29 -13.90
N GLN A 249 -0.24 -17.51 -14.46
CA GLN A 249 -1.27 -17.89 -15.43
C GLN A 249 -2.68 -17.90 -14.82
N SER A 250 -2.84 -18.30 -13.55
CA SER A 250 -4.16 -18.34 -12.90
C SER A 250 -4.73 -16.95 -12.61
N ILE A 251 -3.87 -15.95 -12.44
CA ILE A 251 -4.26 -14.54 -12.19
C ILE A 251 -4.20 -13.64 -13.44
N ALA A 252 -3.73 -14.16 -14.58
CA ALA A 252 -3.60 -13.42 -15.84
C ALA A 252 -4.94 -13.12 -16.53
N LEU A 253 -5.99 -13.88 -16.24
CA LEU A 253 -7.24 -13.90 -17.01
C LEU A 253 -8.46 -13.62 -16.11
N PRO A 254 -9.61 -13.17 -16.68
CA PRO A 254 -10.82 -12.95 -15.90
C PRO A 254 -11.28 -14.29 -15.33
N GLN A 255 -11.42 -14.37 -14.00
CA GLN A 255 -12.30 -15.37 -13.40
C GLN A 255 -13.74 -14.90 -13.69
N ASP A 256 -14.19 -15.14 -14.92
CA ASP A 256 -15.61 -15.09 -15.27
C ASP A 256 -16.16 -16.51 -15.11
N ASN A 257 -16.98 -16.69 -14.08
CA ASN A 257 -18.14 -17.58 -14.06
C ASN A 257 -19.12 -17.05 -13.01
#